data_AF-A0A178GHH9-F1
#
_entry.id   AF-A0A178GHH9-F1
#
_cell.length_a   1.000
_cell.length_b   1.000
_cell.length_c   1.000
_cell.angle_alpha   90.00
_cell.angle_beta   90.00
_cell.angle_gamma   90.00
#
_symmetry.space_group_name_H-M   'P 1'
#
loop_
_entity.id
_entity.type
_entity.pdbx_description
1 polymer ?
#
loop_
_entity_poly.entity_id
_entity_poly.type
_entity_poly.pdbx_seq_one_letter_code
_entity_poly.pdbx_strand_id
1 'polypeptide(L)' 'MTMGCQQSMPLVIPANLKTPCPDLLELKSGQAKEVLQVMVDDRRKYVDCKQRHAAVIEIVAKSSK' A
#
# COMPACT_ATOMS: atom_id res chain seq x y z
N MET A 1 11.30 -18.12 -40.31
CA MET A 1 11.39 -16.78 -39.71
C MET A 1 11.42 -16.97 -38.19
N THR A 2 12.58 -16.83 -37.57
CA THR A 2 12.72 -16.98 -36.11
C THR A 2 12.31 -15.67 -35.46
N MET A 3 11.20 -15.66 -34.70
CA MET A 3 10.94 -14.57 -33.76
C MET A 3 12.06 -14.60 -32.71
N GLY A 4 13.02 -13.70 -32.84
CA GLY A 4 14.02 -13.45 -31.81
C GLY A 4 13.32 -12.84 -30.59
N CYS A 5 13.67 -13.33 -29.40
CA CYS A 5 13.18 -12.77 -28.14
C CYS A 5 13.47 -11.26 -28.11
N GLN A 6 12.42 -10.43 -28.11
CA GLN A 6 12.55 -9.00 -27.82
C GLN A 6 12.82 -8.85 -26.33
N GLN A 7 13.89 -8.15 -25.97
CA GLN A 7 14.14 -7.78 -24.59
C GLN A 7 13.02 -6.85 -24.11
N SER A 8 12.31 -7.26 -23.06
CA SER A 8 11.32 -6.41 -22.42
C SER A 8 12.00 -5.19 -21.82
N MET A 9 11.33 -4.03 -21.90
CA MET A 9 11.82 -2.83 -21.24
C MET A 9 11.80 -3.05 -19.71
N PRO A 10 12.82 -2.59 -18.97
CA PRO A 10 12.83 -2.67 -17.53
C PRO A 10 11.68 -1.83 -16.96
N LEU A 11 10.88 -2.45 -16.10
CA LEU A 11 9.74 -1.80 -15.45
C LEU A 11 10.25 -0.83 -14.39
N VAL A 12 10.14 0.48 -14.63
CA VAL A 12 10.46 1.52 -13.64
C VAL A 12 9.22 1.79 -12.81
N ILE A 13 9.23 1.38 -11.54
CA ILE A 13 8.09 1.54 -10.65
C ILE A 13 8.23 2.86 -9.86
N PRO A 14 7.28 3.80 -9.99
CA PRO A 14 7.26 5.06 -9.26
C PRO A 14 7.36 4.89 -7.73
N ALA A 15 8.06 5.81 -7.05
CA ALA A 15 8.29 5.74 -5.61
C ALA A 15 7.01 5.82 -4.76
N ASN A 16 6.00 6.55 -5.22
CA ASN A 16 4.70 6.66 -4.53
C ASN A 16 3.96 5.32 -4.44
N LEU A 17 4.14 4.42 -5.42
CA LEU A 17 3.56 3.07 -5.40
C LEU A 17 4.31 2.10 -4.47
N LYS A 18 5.50 2.50 -3.99
CA LYS A 18 6.28 1.75 -2.99
C LYS A 18 6.06 2.29 -1.58
N THR A 19 5.36 3.41 -1.44
CA THR A 19 5.19 4.09 -0.15
C THR A 19 4.15 3.35 0.68
N PRO A 20 4.49 2.90 1.91
CA PRO A 20 3.53 2.22 2.76
C PRO A 20 2.38 3.16 3.17
N CYS A 21 1.21 2.58 3.42
CA CYS A 21 0.11 3.33 4.01
C CYS A 21 0.51 3.77 5.43
N PRO A 22 0.12 4.98 5.87
CA PRO A 22 0.39 5.42 7.24
C PRO A 22 -0.33 4.53 8.24
N ASP A 23 0.21 4.46 9.46
CA ASP A 23 -0.40 3.66 10.51
C ASP A 23 -1.72 4.26 11.00
N LEU A 24 -2.65 3.37 11.33
CA LEU A 24 -3.92 3.76 11.90
C LEU A 24 -3.71 4.34 13.29
N LEU A 25 -4.49 5.36 13.64
CA LEU A 25 -4.61 5.77 15.03
C LEU A 25 -5.13 4.60 15.88
N GLU A 26 -4.41 4.28 16.95
CA GLU A 26 -4.86 3.35 17.97
C GLU A 26 -5.90 4.04 18.88
N LEU A 27 -7.01 3.36 19.15
CA LEU A 27 -7.93 3.79 20.20
C LEU A 27 -7.24 3.55 21.55
N LYS A 28 -6.90 4.64 22.25
CA LYS A 28 -6.33 4.57 23.60
C LYS A 28 -7.41 4.48 24.67
N SER A 29 -8.61 4.97 24.39
CA SER A 29 -9.78 4.85 25.27
C SER A 29 -11.09 4.77 24.47
N GLY A 30 -12.17 4.37 25.15
CA GLY A 30 -13.53 4.39 24.62
C GLY A 30 -14.22 5.76 24.70
N GLN A 31 -13.50 6.83 25.03
CA GLN A 31 -14.08 8.16 25.11
C GLN A 31 -14.56 8.62 23.73
N ALA A 32 -15.75 9.21 23.68
CA ALA A 32 -16.39 9.63 22.43
C ALA A 32 -15.49 10.51 21.55
N LYS A 33 -14.68 11.39 22.15
CA LYS A 33 -13.73 12.26 21.44
C LYS A 33 -12.68 11.46 20.66
N GLU A 34 -12.10 10.44 21.28
CA GLU A 34 -11.05 9.62 20.67
C GLU A 34 -11.65 8.67 19.63
N VAL A 35 -12.80 8.07 19.95
CA VAL A 35 -13.55 7.23 19.02
C VAL A 35 -13.90 8.02 17.76
N LEU A 36 -14.39 9.26 17.91
CA LEU A 36 -14.72 10.14 16.79
C LEU A 36 -13.49 10.48 15.95
N GLN A 37 -12.34 10.80 16.56
CA GLN A 37 -11.12 11.06 15.80
C GLN A 37 -10.73 9.86 14.92
N VAL A 38 -10.76 8.64 15.47
CA VAL A 38 -10.41 7.44 14.70
C VAL A 38 -11.48 7.07 13.66
N MET A 39 -12.76 7.38 13.92
CA MET A 39 -13.85 7.14 12.96
C MET A 39 -13.86 8.15 11.81
N VAL A 40 -13.54 9.42 12.10
CA VAL A 40 -13.44 10.50 11.11
C VAL A 40 -12.23 10.28 10.19
N ASP A 41 -11.12 9.80 10.76
CA ASP A 41 -9.98 9.29 9.98
C ASP A 41 -10.31 7.93 9.39
N ASP A 42 -11.26 7.92 8.45
CA ASP A 42 -11.87 6.80 7.72
C ASP A 42 -11.12 5.46 7.87
N ARG A 43 -11.27 4.85 9.07
CA ARG A 43 -10.44 3.73 9.52
C ARG A 43 -10.47 2.58 8.52
N ARG A 44 -11.62 2.45 7.85
CA ARG A 44 -11.90 1.46 6.83
C ARG A 44 -11.04 1.64 5.57
N LYS A 45 -10.77 2.88 5.15
CA LYS A 45 -9.84 3.18 4.04
C LYS A 45 -8.41 2.80 4.40
N TYR A 46 -7.98 3.07 5.64
CA TYR A 46 -6.63 2.71 6.08
C TYR A 46 -6.43 1.20 6.25
N VAL A 47 -7.44 0.45 6.73
CA VAL A 47 -7.37 -1.02 6.77
C VAL A 47 -7.27 -1.61 5.37
N ASP A 48 -8.11 -1.15 4.42
CA ASP A 48 -8.07 -1.64 3.03
C ASP A 48 -6.73 -1.30 2.37
N CYS A 49 -6.24 -0.07 2.59
CA CYS A 49 -4.91 0.36 2.17
C CYS A 49 -3.83 -0.55 2.75
N LYS A 50 -3.77 -0.74 4.08
CA LYS A 50 -2.71 -1.51 4.73
C LYS A 50 -2.67 -2.96 4.27
N GLN A 51 -3.83 -3.62 4.11
CA GLN A 51 -3.85 -5.02 3.70
C GLN A 51 -3.57 -5.23 2.21
N ARG A 52 -4.20 -4.45 1.32
CA ARG A 52 -4.06 -4.63 -0.13
C ARG A 52 -2.77 -4.01 -0.66
N HIS A 53 -2.42 -2.82 -0.18
CA HIS A 53 -1.24 -2.10 -0.66
C HIS A 53 0.06 -2.76 -0.21
N ALA A 54 0.12 -3.35 0.99
CA ALA A 54 1.32 -4.08 1.44
C ALA A 54 1.66 -5.26 0.52
N ALA A 55 0.67 -6.06 0.13
CA ALA A 55 0.85 -7.17 -0.79
C ALA A 55 1.33 -6.69 -2.18
N VAL A 56 0.77 -5.56 -2.67
CA VAL A 56 1.20 -4.95 -3.93
C VAL A 56 2.64 -4.46 -3.85
N ILE A 57 3.03 -3.75 -2.78
CA ILE A 57 4.40 -3.28 -2.56
C ILE A 57 5.38 -4.45 -2.53
N GLU A 58 5.04 -5.55 -1.86
CA GLU A 58 5.91 -6.74 -1.77
C GLU A 58 6.16 -7.37 -3.14
N ILE A 59 5.11 -7.55 -3.95
CA ILE A 59 5.22 -8.08 -5.33
C ILE A 59 6.09 -7.16 -6.19
N VAL A 60 5.84 -5.85 -6.10
CA VAL A 60 6.59 -4.79 -6.79
C VAL A 60 8.08 -4.80 -6.41
N ALA A 61 8.40 -4.95 -5.13
CA ALA A 61 9.77 -4.99 -4.63
C ALA A 61 10.51 -6.27 -5.07
N LYS A 62 9.81 -7.41 -5.08
CA LYS A 62 10.35 -8.70 -5.49
C LYS A 62 10.65 -8.79 -6.99
N SER A 63 9.84 -8.14 -7.83
CA SER A 63 10.05 -8.09 -9.29
C SER A 63 11.22 -7.20 -9.71
N SER A 64 11.75 -6.37 -8.81
CA SER A 64 12.86 -5.44 -9.11
C SER A 64 14.24 -6.00 -8.73
N LYS A 65 14.31 -7.25 -8.24
CA LYS A 65 15.54 -7.96 -7.85
C LYS A 65 15.96 -9.00 -8.89
#